data_AF-A0A5J5CWI5-F1
#
_entry.id   AF-A0A5J5CWI5-F1
#
_cell.length_a   1.000
_cell.length_b   1.000
_cell.length_c   1.000
_cell.angle_alpha   90.00
_cell.angle_beta   90.00
_cell.angle_gamma   90.00
#
_symmetry.space_group_name_H-M   'P 1'
#
loop_
_entity.id
_entity.type
_entity.pdbx_description
1 polymer ?
#
loop_
_entity_poly.entity_id
_entity_poly.type
_entity_poly.pdbx_seq_one_letter_code
_entity_poly.pdbx_strand_id
1 'polypeptide(L)'
;MRILDKFPIEGGQKDPKKRIIPFLPGKVLFRRSHIRDVAIKRLKHLDNYCKALMKLPSHLSQSEEVLKFFETKSEDLNPPT
;
A
#
# COMPACT_ATOMS: atom_id res chain seq x y z
N MET A 1 -4.44 -7.41 -4.01
CA MET A 1 -3.79 -6.07 -4.03
C MET A 1 -2.94 -6.11 -5.27
N ARG A 2 -3.31 -5.37 -6.34
CA ARG A 2 -2.89 -5.70 -7.72
C ARG A 2 -1.38 -5.89 -7.89
N ILE A 3 -0.55 -5.14 -7.14
CA ILE A 3 0.90 -5.27 -7.16
C ILE A 3 1.41 -6.65 -6.67
N LEU A 4 0.81 -7.24 -5.63
CA LEU A 4 1.23 -8.55 -5.14
C LEU A 4 0.87 -9.66 -6.13
N ASP A 5 -0.24 -9.48 -6.86
CA ASP A 5 -0.69 -10.41 -7.88
C ASP A 5 0.21 -10.33 -9.12
N LYS A 6 0.67 -9.12 -9.47
CA LYS A 6 1.60 -8.86 -10.58
C LYS A 6 3.04 -9.30 -10.29
N PHE A 7 3.48 -9.18 -9.03
CA PHE A 7 4.84 -9.44 -8.58
C PHE A 7 4.85 -10.47 -7.43
N PRO A 8 4.48 -11.75 -7.71
CA PRO A 8 4.29 -12.76 -6.67
C PRO A 8 5.60 -13.20 -6.01
N ILE A 9 6.74 -13.04 -6.68
CA ILE A 9 8.07 -13.38 -6.13
C ILE A 9 8.50 -12.30 -5.13
N GLU A 10 8.43 -11.03 -5.54
CA GLU A 10 8.76 -9.84 -4.76
C GLU A 10 7.74 -9.59 -3.65
N GLY A 11 6.52 -10.11 -3.80
CA GLY A 11 5.50 -10.21 -2.77
C GLY A 11 5.73 -11.34 -1.77
N GLY A 12 6.68 -12.24 -2.04
CA GLY A 12 7.01 -13.37 -1.18
C GLY A 12 5.96 -14.48 -1.14
N GLN A 13 5.11 -14.61 -2.17
CA GLN A 13 4.06 -15.63 -2.20
C GLN A 13 4.62 -17.04 -2.39
N LYS A 14 5.73 -17.17 -3.11
CA LYS A 14 6.45 -18.44 -3.30
C LYS A 14 7.54 -18.68 -2.27
N ASP A 15 8.28 -17.62 -1.93
CA ASP A 15 9.37 -17.65 -0.96
C ASP A 15 9.36 -16.35 -0.14
N PRO A 16 9.07 -16.40 1.17
CA PRO A 16 9.08 -15.24 2.04
C PRO A 16 10.41 -14.48 2.05
N LYS A 17 11.54 -15.15 1.80
CA LYS A 17 12.87 -14.51 1.77
C LYS A 17 13.09 -13.61 0.55
N LYS A 18 12.32 -13.84 -0.53
CA LYS A 18 12.36 -13.00 -1.74
C LYS A 18 11.46 -11.78 -1.64
N ARG A 19 10.73 -11.63 -0.54
CA ARG A 19 9.83 -10.50 -0.37
C ARG A 19 10.63 -9.21 -0.21
N ILE A 20 10.36 -8.27 -1.11
CA ILE A 20 10.84 -6.89 -1.01
C ILE A 20 9.69 -5.89 -0.97
N ILE A 21 8.49 -6.26 -1.42
CA ILE A 21 7.30 -5.40 -1.29
C ILE A 21 6.95 -5.27 0.20
N PRO A 22 6.80 -4.04 0.73
CA PRO A 22 6.57 -3.83 2.15
C PRO A 22 5.27 -4.49 2.64
N PHE A 23 5.15 -4.67 3.95
CA PHE A 23 3.91 -5.13 4.57
C PHE A 23 3.06 -3.94 4.97
N LEU A 24 1.75 -4.02 4.70
CA LEU A 24 0.76 -3.15 5.32
C LEU A 24 0.04 -3.94 6.42
N PRO A 25 -0.16 -3.37 7.62
CA PRO A 25 -0.91 -4.03 8.68
C PRO A 25 -2.31 -4.45 8.19
N GLY A 26 -2.67 -5.69 8.49
CA GLY A 26 -3.97 -6.25 8.11
C GLY A 26 -5.16 -5.55 8.77
N LYS A 27 -6.36 -5.89 8.31
CA LYS A 27 -7.61 -5.38 8.90
C LYS A 27 -7.72 -5.85 10.35
N VAL A 28 -8.06 -4.93 11.25
CA VAL A 28 -8.40 -5.26 12.64
C VAL A 28 -9.76 -5.95 12.64
N LEU A 29 -9.81 -7.24 13.00
CA LEU A 29 -11.02 -8.05 12.91
C LEU A 29 -11.95 -7.94 14.14
N PHE A 30 -11.39 -7.61 15.31
CA PHE A 30 -12.13 -7.63 16.59
C PHE A 30 -12.34 -6.24 17.22
N ARG A 31 -12.16 -5.16 16.45
CA ARG A 31 -12.48 -3.79 16.88
C ARG A 31 -13.17 -3.03 15.76
N ARG A 32 -13.94 -1.99 16.11
CA ARG A 32 -14.51 -1.07 15.11
C ARG A 32 -13.38 -0.46 14.29
N SER A 33 -13.36 -0.75 12.99
CA SER A 33 -12.33 -0.24 12.07
C SER A 33 -12.53 1.22 11.66
N HIS A 34 -13.71 1.77 11.92
CA HIS A 34 -14.10 3.15 11.62
C HIS A 34 -14.10 4.03 12.87
N ILE A 35 -13.04 3.94 13.67
CA ILE A 35 -12.82 4.86 14.80
C ILE A 35 -11.58 5.70 14.54
N ARG A 36 -11.63 6.95 14.98
CA ARG A 36 -10.54 7.93 14.82
C ARG A 36 -9.19 7.37 15.22
N ASP A 37 -9.11 6.65 16.34
CA ASP A 37 -7.85 6.09 16.84
C ASP A 37 -7.24 5.04 15.90
N VAL A 38 -8.07 4.22 15.26
CA VAL A 38 -7.61 3.24 14.28
C VAL A 38 -7.10 3.95 13.03
N ALA A 39 -7.78 5.00 12.58
CA ALA A 39 -7.34 5.81 11.45
C ALA A 39 -6.00 6.52 11.74
N ILE A 40 -5.85 7.15 12.90
CA ILE A 40 -4.60 7.82 13.31
C ILE A 40 -3.44 6.83 13.35
N LYS A 41 -3.62 5.64 13.92
CA LYS A 41 -2.58 4.59 13.94
C LYS A 41 -2.17 4.14 12.53
N ARG A 42 -3.13 4.09 11.60
CA ARG A 42 -2.85 3.71 10.20
C ARG A 42 -2.03 4.74 9.44
N LEU A 43 -2.11 6.03 9.78
CA LEU A 43 -1.35 7.08 9.07
C LEU A 43 0.15 6.80 9.04
N LYS A 44 0.75 6.46 10.20
CA LYS A 44 2.19 6.13 10.27
C LYS A 44 2.54 4.90 9.44
N HIS A 45 1.68 3.89 9.44
CA HIS A 45 1.91 2.67 8.66
C HIS A 45 1.79 2.90 7.16
N LEU A 46 0.82 3.72 6.73
CA LEU A 46 0.65 4.12 5.34
C LEU A 46 1.82 4.97 4.86
N ASP A 47 2.25 5.97 5.64
CA ASP A 47 3.41 6.81 5.31
C ASP A 47 4.70 5.98 5.13
N ASN A 48 4.98 5.08 6.08
CA ASN A 48 6.12 4.17 5.99
C ASN A 48 6.01 3.24 4.78
N TYR A 49 4.81 2.72 4.50
CA TYR A 49 4.57 1.84 3.36
C TYR A 49 4.86 2.57 2.04
N CYS A 50 4.31 3.77 1.84
CA CYS A 50 4.52 4.56 0.63
C CYS A 50 6.01 4.91 0.46
N LYS A 51 6.70 5.35 1.51
CA LYS A 51 8.15 5.62 1.46
C LYS A 51 8.97 4.39 1.09
N ALA A 52 8.62 3.22 1.61
CA ALA A 52 9.30 1.97 1.26
C ALA A 52 8.99 1.55 -0.19
N LEU A 53 7.75 1.71 -0.64
CA LEU A 53 7.32 1.40 -2.01
C LEU A 53 8.10 2.22 -3.04
N MET A 54 8.32 3.51 -2.79
CA MET A 54 9.09 4.40 -3.68
C MET A 54 10.60 4.09 -3.71
N LYS A 55 11.12 3.35 -2.72
CA LYS A 55 12.53 2.91 -2.67
C LYS A 55 12.77 1.56 -3.36
N LEU A 56 11.72 0.90 -3.82
CA LEU A 56 11.86 -0.35 -4.56
C LEU A 56 12.53 -0.11 -5.92
N PRO A 57 13.14 -1.15 -6.52
CA PRO A 57 13.62 -1.11 -7.90
C PRO A 57 12.57 -0.53 -8.87
N SER A 58 13.04 0.18 -9.90
CA SER A 58 12.18 0.95 -10.82
C SER A 58 11.05 0.13 -11.45
N HIS A 59 11.29 -1.13 -11.81
CA HIS A 59 10.26 -2.00 -12.39
C HIS A 59 9.07 -2.27 -11.43
N LEU A 60 9.24 -2.06 -10.12
CA LEU A 60 8.17 -2.10 -9.12
C LEU A 60 7.63 -0.69 -8.83
N SER A 61 8.51 0.25 -8.47
CA SER A 61 8.12 1.59 -8.02
C SER A 61 7.51 2.45 -9.14
N GLN A 62 7.80 2.12 -10.40
CA GLN A 62 7.23 2.75 -11.60
C GLN A 62 6.33 1.79 -12.38
N SER A 63 5.91 0.67 -11.78
CA SER A 63 4.92 -0.22 -12.39
C SER A 63 3.60 0.51 -12.60
N GLU A 64 2.83 0.09 -13.61
CA GLU A 64 1.50 0.64 -13.90
C GLU A 64 0.59 0.59 -12.66
N GLU A 65 0.67 -0.47 -11.87
CA GLU A 65 -0.10 -0.63 -10.63
C GLU A 65 0.23 0.43 -9.58
N VAL A 66 1.51 0.83 -9.44
CA VAL A 66 1.94 1.86 -8.50
C VAL A 66 1.62 3.25 -9.03
N LEU A 67 1.87 3.50 -10.32
CA LEU A 67 1.56 4.79 -10.94
C LEU A 67 0.06 5.10 -10.86
N LYS A 68 -0.81 4.14 -11.22
CA LYS A 68 -2.27 4.27 -11.10
C LYS A 68 -2.76 4.43 -9.67
N PHE A 69 -2.00 3.93 -8.68
CA PHE A 69 -2.36 4.10 -7.28
C PHE A 69 -2.15 5.55 -6.81
N PHE A 70 -1.10 6.22 -7.29
CA PHE A 70 -0.77 7.61 -6.95
C PHE A 70 -1.31 8.64 -7.95
N GLU A 71 -1.97 8.19 -9.01
CA GLU A 71 -2.60 9.07 -9.97
C GLU A 71 -3.69 9.91 -9.30
N THR A 72 -3.61 11.22 -9.49
CA THR A 72 -4.59 12.18 -8.97
C THR A 72 -5.98 11.87 -9.50
N LYS A 73 -6.97 11.74 -8.61
CA LYS A 73 -8.36 11.50 -8.99
C LYS A 73 -9.18 12.79 -8.95
N SER A 74 -10.37 12.74 -9.54
CA SER A 74 -11.29 13.88 -9.54
C SER A 74 -11.68 14.29 -8.12
N GLU A 75 -11.82 13.32 -7.20
CA GLU A 75 -12.20 13.55 -5.81
C GLU A 75 -11.06 14.16 -4.97
N ASP A 76 -9.80 14.02 -5.39
CA ASP A 76 -8.67 14.69 -4.73
C ASP A 76 -8.67 16.19 -5.03
N LEU A 77 -9.14 16.58 -6.22
CA LEU A 77 -9.30 17.97 -6.65
C LEU A 77 -10.62 18.59 -6.18
N ASN A 78 -11.66 17.75 -6.08
CA ASN A 78 -13.02 18.14 -5.71
C ASN A 78 -13.48 17.28 -4.53
N PRO A 79 -12.96 17.52 -3.31
CA PRO A 79 -13.34 16.72 -2.16
C PRO A 79 -14.84 16.86 -1.88
N PRO A 80 -15.54 15.76 -1.56
CA PRO A 80 -16.95 15.83 -1.16
C PRO A 80 -17.10 16.69 0.11
N THR A 81 -18.17 17.49 0.12
CA THR A 81 -18.54 18.39 1.24
C THR A 81 -19.27 17.66 2.35
#